data_AF-E9H295-F1
#
_entry.id   AF-E9H295-F1
#
_cell.length_a   1.000
_cell.length_b   1.000
_cell.length_c   1.000
_cell.angle_alpha   90.00
_cell.angle_beta   90.00
_cell.angle_gamma   90.00
#
_symmetry.space_group_name_H-M   'P 1'
#
loop_
_entity.id
_entity.type
_entity.pdbx_description
1 polymer ?
#
loop_
_entity_poly.entity_id
_entity_poly.type
_entity_poly.pdbx_seq_one_letter_code
_entity_poly.pdbx_strand_id
1 'polypeptide(L)'
;MIVMRSCCCCSPRTGCLLIAVLYMLFTGLLLLGLGLILAHFNNSVKPVVVVIMQDVPADGAASSGVATATEFSITTMRNIIIVSIILNCLYFALCLLLFVGGVKECSCYLIPWIVAEFIRQLLFLAAFVFLAWCFSILVKKREIDYGTLLLVCVLMLVVIAITFYFWLAIVAAMQEYRAREKQVSPEEVKHAFPLSDISLIND
;
A
#
# COMPACT_ATOMS: atom_id res chain seq x y z
N MET A 1 -20.75 2.70 20.80
CA MET A 1 -19.53 2.18 20.12
C MET A 1 -18.59 1.76 21.24
N ILE A 2 -18.37 0.46 21.43
CA ILE A 2 -17.55 -0.06 22.54
C ILE A 2 -16.10 0.28 22.20
N VAL A 3 -15.67 1.45 22.68
CA VAL A 3 -14.25 1.82 22.73
C VAL A 3 -13.63 0.83 23.70
N MET A 4 -12.97 -0.18 23.16
CA MET A 4 -12.14 -1.10 23.92
C MET A 4 -11.15 -0.22 24.66
N ARG A 5 -11.31 -0.12 25.99
CA ARG A 5 -10.42 0.69 26.85
C ARG A 5 -9.01 0.16 26.64
N SER A 6 -8.20 0.91 25.91
CA SER A 6 -6.78 0.63 25.75
C SER A 6 -6.17 0.49 27.14
N CYS A 7 -5.53 -0.65 27.43
CA CYS A 7 -4.73 -0.80 28.63
C CYS A 7 -3.69 0.33 28.66
N CYS A 8 -3.33 0.82 29.85
CA CYS A 8 -2.43 1.97 30.06
C CYS A 8 -1.06 1.88 29.33
N CYS A 9 -0.72 0.73 28.74
CA CYS A 9 0.52 0.48 27.99
C CYS A 9 0.35 0.49 26.45
N CYS A 10 -0.88 0.45 25.93
CA CYS A 10 -1.15 0.32 24.49
C CYS A 10 -1.79 1.61 23.95
N SER A 11 -1.00 2.68 23.84
CA SER A 11 -1.47 3.91 23.19
C SER A 11 -1.71 3.66 21.69
N PRO A 12 -2.83 4.15 21.12
CA PRO A 12 -3.08 4.09 19.67
C PRO A 12 -1.97 4.76 18.86
N ARG A 13 -1.26 5.71 19.48
CA ARG A 13 -0.04 6.31 18.93
C ARG A 13 1.04 5.27 18.66
N THR A 14 1.32 4.40 19.63
CA THR A 14 2.34 3.36 19.50
C THR A 14 1.97 2.37 18.39
N GLY A 15 0.69 1.99 18.29
CA GLY A 15 0.19 1.16 17.20
C GLY A 15 0.35 1.83 15.83
N CYS A 16 -0.03 3.11 15.73
CA CYS A 16 0.11 3.90 14.50
C CYS A 16 1.57 4.01 14.05
N LEU A 17 2.48 4.34 14.97
CA LEU A 17 3.92 4.43 14.68
C LEU A 17 4.53 3.08 14.29
N LEU A 18 4.15 2.00 14.97
CA LEU A 18 4.63 0.65 14.64
C LEU A 18 4.19 0.24 13.24
N ILE A 19 2.92 0.46 12.89
CA ILE A 19 2.40 0.21 11.54
C ILE A 19 3.15 1.07 10.53
N ALA A 20 3.34 2.37 10.78
CA ALA A 20 4.08 3.26 9.88
C ALA A 20 5.51 2.78 9.62
N VAL A 21 6.24 2.42 10.68
CA VAL A 21 7.62 1.90 10.56
C VAL A 21 7.67 0.58 9.81
N LEU A 22 6.73 -0.33 10.08
CA LEU A 22 6.64 -1.61 9.38
C LEU A 22 6.42 -1.41 7.87
N TYR A 23 5.48 -0.56 7.49
CA TYR A 23 5.19 -0.26 6.09
C TYR A 23 6.34 0.49 5.40
N MET A 24 7.00 1.42 6.09
CA MET A 24 8.19 2.11 5.57
C MET A 24 9.33 1.13 5.33
N LEU A 25 9.61 0.22 6.28
CA LEU A 25 10.67 -0.77 6.14
C LEU A 25 10.38 -1.74 4.99
N PHE A 26 9.14 -2.24 4.90
CA PHE A 26 8.73 -3.12 3.81
C PHE A 26 8.83 -2.43 2.44
N THR A 27 8.29 -1.21 2.32
CA THR A 27 8.31 -0.45 1.06
C THR A 27 9.75 -0.04 0.69
N GLY A 28 10.57 0.33 1.66
CA GLY A 28 11.98 0.68 1.47
C GLY A 28 12.83 -0.50 0.99
N LEU A 29 12.64 -1.69 1.58
CA LEU A 29 13.30 -2.92 1.11
C LEU A 29 12.86 -3.30 -0.30
N LEU A 30 11.57 -3.13 -0.61
CA LEU A 30 11.04 -3.40 -1.95
C LEU A 30 11.60 -2.42 -2.99
N LEU A 31 11.71 -1.13 -2.66
CA LEU A 31 12.37 -0.13 -3.49
C LEU A 31 13.85 -0.45 -3.73
N LEU A 32 14.56 -0.88 -2.69
CA LEU A 32 15.95 -1.31 -2.81
C LEU A 32 16.06 -2.52 -3.75
N GLY A 33 15.21 -3.53 -3.59
CA GLY A 33 15.16 -4.71 -4.44
C GLY A 33 14.87 -4.38 -5.90
N LEU A 34 13.84 -3.57 -6.16
CA LEU A 34 13.50 -3.11 -7.52
C LEU A 34 14.62 -2.25 -8.13
N GLY A 35 15.27 -1.42 -7.32
CA GLY A 35 16.42 -0.61 -7.74
C GLY A 35 17.61 -1.47 -8.16
N LEU A 36 17.92 -2.53 -7.40
CA LEU A 36 18.97 -3.49 -7.75
C LEU A 36 18.63 -4.27 -9.04
N ILE A 37 17.37 -4.70 -9.19
CA ILE A 37 16.90 -5.36 -10.43
C ILE A 37 17.07 -4.42 -11.63
N LEU A 38 16.71 -3.14 -11.49
CA LEU A 38 16.86 -2.16 -12.57
C LEU A 38 18.33 -1.87 -12.88
N ALA A 39 19.18 -1.75 -11.85
CA ALA A 39 20.62 -1.51 -12.01
C ALA A 39 21.33 -2.67 -12.74
N HIS A 40 20.93 -3.90 -12.43
CA HIS A 40 21.46 -5.12 -13.07
C HIS A 40 20.63 -5.59 -14.26
N PHE A 41 19.68 -4.78 -14.75
CA PHE A 41 18.73 -5.21 -15.77
C PHE A 41 19.44 -5.64 -17.05
N ASN A 42 20.38 -4.82 -17.56
CA ASN A 42 21.08 -5.09 -18.81
C ASN A 42 22.04 -6.28 -18.73
N ASN A 43 22.66 -6.50 -17.56
CA ASN A 43 23.74 -7.47 -17.39
C ASN A 43 23.26 -8.84 -16.91
N SER A 44 22.15 -8.90 -16.16
CA SER A 44 21.71 -10.13 -15.48
C SER A 44 20.26 -10.50 -15.77
N VAL A 45 19.35 -9.52 -15.90
CA VAL A 45 17.91 -9.82 -16.08
C VAL A 45 17.57 -10.02 -17.55
N LYS A 46 18.06 -9.13 -18.43
CA LYS A 46 17.88 -9.20 -19.88
C LYS A 46 18.28 -10.57 -20.47
N PRO A 47 19.47 -11.14 -20.20
CA PRO A 47 19.83 -12.44 -20.77
C PRO A 47 18.91 -13.58 -20.29
N VAL A 48 18.47 -13.55 -19.03
CA VAL A 48 17.53 -14.57 -18.50
C VAL A 48 16.17 -14.49 -19.18
N VAL A 49 15.64 -13.28 -19.37
CA VAL A 49 14.36 -13.07 -20.07
C VAL A 49 14.43 -13.53 -21.52
N VAL A 50 15.55 -13.26 -22.21
CA VAL A 50 15.77 -13.71 -23.59
C VAL A 50 15.76 -15.24 -23.68
N VAL A 51 16.42 -15.94 -22.76
CA VAL A 51 16.45 -17.42 -22.72
C VAL A 51 15.05 -17.98 -22.50
N ILE A 52 14.30 -17.46 -21.52
CA ILE A 52 12.92 -17.93 -21.23
C ILE A 52 11.98 -17.74 -22.42
N MET A 53 12.11 -16.64 -23.16
CA MET A 53 11.28 -16.38 -24.34
C MET A 53 11.66 -17.25 -25.55
N GLN A 54 12.92 -17.71 -25.63
CA GLN A 54 13.40 -18.58 -26.70
C GLN A 54 13.10 -20.07 -26.46
N ASP A 55 12.94 -20.50 -25.22
CA ASP A 55 12.60 -21.89 -24.85
C ASP A 55 11.12 -22.25 -25.07
N VAL A 56 10.29 -21.31 -25.57
CA VAL A 56 8.93 -21.63 -26.03
C VAL A 56 9.04 -22.39 -27.37
N PRO A 57 8.60 -23.65 -27.47
CA PRO A 57 8.76 -24.44 -28.70
C PRO A 57 8.06 -23.73 -29.86
N ALA A 58 8.87 -23.23 -30.78
CA ALA A 58 8.38 -22.56 -31.98
C ALA A 58 7.75 -23.61 -32.89
N ASP A 59 6.42 -23.59 -33.01
CA ASP A 59 5.72 -24.19 -34.14
C ASP A 59 6.14 -23.44 -35.43
N GLY A 60 7.28 -23.86 -35.98
CA GLY A 60 7.61 -23.94 -37.39
C GLY A 60 7.66 -22.70 -38.30
N ALA A 61 7.25 -21.48 -37.92
CA ALA A 61 7.00 -20.46 -38.96
C ALA A 61 7.43 -18.99 -38.73
N ALA A 62 8.06 -18.59 -37.61
CA ALA A 62 8.24 -17.15 -37.34
C ALA A 62 9.59 -16.75 -36.71
N SER A 63 10.72 -17.00 -37.37
CA SER A 63 12.04 -16.56 -36.87
C SER A 63 12.23 -15.03 -36.86
N SER A 64 11.52 -14.29 -37.72
CA SER A 64 11.60 -12.81 -37.77
C SER A 64 10.65 -12.09 -36.80
N GLY A 65 9.53 -12.72 -36.41
CA GLY A 65 8.58 -12.17 -35.44
C GLY A 65 8.99 -12.37 -33.98
N VAL A 66 9.79 -13.41 -33.69
CA VAL A 66 10.26 -13.71 -32.33
C VAL A 66 11.28 -12.68 -31.85
N ALA A 67 12.16 -12.17 -32.72
CA ALA A 67 13.14 -11.14 -32.35
C ALA A 67 12.48 -9.82 -31.94
N THR A 68 11.48 -9.35 -32.69
CA THR A 68 10.73 -8.12 -32.41
C THR A 68 9.82 -8.26 -31.20
N ALA A 69 9.18 -9.42 -31.00
CA ALA A 69 8.39 -9.71 -29.80
C ALA A 69 9.25 -9.75 -28.53
N THR A 70 10.47 -10.28 -28.61
CA THR A 70 11.41 -10.37 -27.48
C THR A 70 11.90 -8.98 -27.06
N GLU A 71 12.26 -8.11 -28.00
CA GLU A 71 12.68 -6.74 -27.70
C GLU A 71 11.54 -5.87 -27.13
N PHE A 72 10.32 -6.03 -27.66
CA PHE A 72 9.12 -5.37 -27.13
C PHE A 72 8.80 -5.83 -25.70
N SER A 73 8.94 -7.14 -25.43
CA SER A 73 8.74 -7.74 -24.11
C SER A 73 9.76 -7.22 -23.08
N ILE A 74 11.04 -7.15 -23.44
CA ILE A 74 12.11 -6.64 -22.56
C ILE A 74 11.88 -5.15 -22.23
N THR A 75 11.49 -4.36 -23.22
CA THR A 75 11.21 -2.92 -23.03
C THR A 75 9.99 -2.73 -22.13
N THR A 76 8.94 -3.52 -22.35
CA THR A 76 7.75 -3.53 -21.50
C THR A 76 8.07 -3.90 -20.05
N MET A 77 8.85 -4.96 -19.81
CA MET A 77 9.27 -5.33 -18.45
C MET A 77 10.06 -4.23 -17.75
N ARG A 78 11.01 -3.59 -18.47
CA ARG A 78 11.76 -2.45 -17.92
C ARG A 78 10.84 -1.31 -17.54
N ASN A 79 9.89 -0.96 -18.41
CA ASN A 79 8.91 0.10 -18.14
C ASN A 79 8.02 -0.24 -16.94
N ILE A 80 7.59 -1.49 -16.80
CA ILE A 80 6.82 -1.96 -15.63
C ILE A 80 7.63 -1.81 -14.35
N ILE A 81 8.92 -2.16 -14.36
CA ILE A 81 9.81 -1.98 -13.19
C ILE A 81 9.93 -0.50 -12.83
N ILE A 82 10.15 0.38 -13.82
CA ILE A 82 10.26 1.82 -13.60
C ILE A 82 8.96 2.40 -13.01
N VAL A 83 7.81 2.06 -13.59
CA VAL A 83 6.49 2.49 -13.09
C VAL A 83 6.28 1.97 -11.67
N SER A 84 6.66 0.72 -11.39
CA SER A 84 6.57 0.13 -10.05
C SER A 84 7.43 0.88 -9.04
N ILE A 85 8.65 1.29 -9.41
CA ILE A 85 9.51 2.12 -8.54
C ILE A 85 8.83 3.45 -8.25
N ILE A 86 8.30 4.14 -9.28
CA ILE A 86 7.63 5.44 -9.11
C ILE A 86 6.43 5.30 -8.16
N LEU A 87 5.56 4.31 -8.37
CA LEU A 87 4.40 4.07 -7.52
C LEU A 87 4.80 3.75 -6.06
N ASN A 88 5.85 2.95 -5.87
CA ASN A 88 6.35 2.64 -4.53
C ASN A 88 7.02 3.85 -3.85
N CYS A 89 7.68 4.74 -4.59
CA CYS A 89 8.20 6.00 -4.05
C CYS A 89 7.05 6.90 -3.57
N LEU A 90 5.97 7.02 -4.35
CA LEU A 90 4.77 7.76 -3.95
C LEU A 90 4.15 7.15 -2.69
N TYR A 91 4.04 5.82 -2.65
CA TYR A 91 3.51 5.12 -1.49
C TYR A 91 4.40 5.27 -0.24
N PHE A 92 5.72 5.27 -0.41
CA PHE A 92 6.68 5.55 0.67
C PHE A 92 6.48 6.96 1.23
N ALA A 93 6.24 7.96 0.37
CA ALA A 93 5.91 9.31 0.81
C ALA A 93 4.60 9.37 1.61
N LEU A 94 3.58 8.58 1.24
CA LEU A 94 2.37 8.44 2.04
C LEU A 94 2.65 7.79 3.41
N CYS A 95 3.56 6.81 3.47
CA CYS A 95 3.97 6.21 4.74
C CYS A 95 4.70 7.21 5.65
N LEU A 96 5.48 8.13 5.07
CA LEU A 96 6.07 9.24 5.82
C LEU A 96 4.99 10.18 6.38
N LEU A 97 3.94 10.48 5.62
CA LEU A 97 2.80 11.25 6.12
C LEU A 97 2.09 10.53 7.27
N LEU A 98 1.89 9.22 7.17
CA LEU A 98 1.36 8.40 8.27
C LEU A 98 2.25 8.51 9.52
N PHE A 99 3.57 8.38 9.35
CA PHE A 99 4.53 8.50 10.45
C PHE A 99 4.46 9.89 11.10
N VAL A 100 4.53 10.96 10.30
CA VAL A 100 4.42 12.35 10.77
C VAL A 100 3.09 12.59 11.48
N GLY A 101 1.99 12.06 10.92
CA GLY A 101 0.67 12.13 11.53
C GLY A 101 0.59 11.39 12.87
N GLY A 102 1.25 10.25 12.99
CA GLY A 102 1.38 9.51 14.25
C GLY A 102 2.23 10.25 15.29
N VAL A 103 3.30 10.95 14.87
CA VAL A 103 4.16 11.74 15.78
C VAL A 103 3.46 13.02 16.24
N LYS A 104 2.83 13.74 15.31
CA LYS A 104 2.13 15.01 15.57
C LYS A 104 0.71 14.84 16.10
N GLU A 105 0.21 13.61 16.17
CA GLU A 105 -1.17 13.28 16.59
C GLU A 105 -2.23 14.09 15.82
N CYS A 106 -1.98 14.37 14.53
CA CYS A 106 -2.83 15.25 13.73
C CYS A 106 -3.54 14.47 12.62
N SER A 107 -4.87 14.53 12.64
CA SER A 107 -5.74 13.71 11.79
C SER A 107 -5.56 13.98 10.29
N CYS A 108 -5.26 15.24 9.92
CA CYS A 108 -5.09 15.68 8.53
C CYS A 108 -3.99 14.92 7.77
N TYR A 109 -2.90 14.54 8.44
CA TYR A 109 -1.80 13.81 7.80
C TYR A 109 -2.08 12.32 7.60
N LEU A 110 -3.03 11.75 8.36
CA LEU A 110 -3.40 10.33 8.24
C LEU A 110 -4.36 10.09 7.07
N ILE A 111 -5.20 11.07 6.73
CA ILE A 111 -6.26 10.91 5.71
C ILE A 111 -5.71 10.47 4.34
N PRO A 112 -4.65 11.10 3.78
CA PRO A 112 -4.12 10.69 2.48
C PRO A 112 -3.69 9.23 2.45
N TRP A 113 -3.04 8.75 3.51
CA TRP A 113 -2.61 7.36 3.62
C TRP A 113 -3.80 6.40 3.75
N ILE A 114 -4.80 6.73 4.59
CA ILE A 114 -6.02 5.91 4.78
C ILE A 114 -6.78 5.72 3.47
N VAL A 115 -6.95 6.80 2.70
CA VAL A 115 -7.64 6.76 1.40
C VAL A 115 -6.84 5.93 0.39
N ALA A 116 -5.53 6.15 0.29
CA ALA A 116 -4.67 5.39 -0.60
C ALA A 116 -4.66 3.90 -0.26
N GLU A 117 -4.61 3.55 1.03
CA GLU A 117 -4.62 2.17 1.49
C GLU A 117 -5.96 1.48 1.22
N PHE A 118 -7.07 2.21 1.34
CA PHE A 118 -8.39 1.70 0.96
C PHE A 118 -8.46 1.39 -0.54
N ILE A 119 -7.99 2.30 -1.40
CA ILE A 119 -7.91 2.07 -2.85
C ILE A 119 -7.00 0.88 -3.16
N ARG A 120 -5.85 0.78 -2.48
CA ARG A 120 -4.90 -0.34 -2.63
C ARG A 120 -5.55 -1.68 -2.28
N GLN A 121 -6.34 -1.74 -1.21
CA GLN A 121 -7.08 -2.94 -0.83
C GLN A 121 -8.14 -3.33 -1.87
N LEU A 122 -8.86 -2.37 -2.45
CA LEU A 122 -9.81 -2.63 -3.53
C LEU A 122 -9.11 -3.19 -4.79
N LEU A 123 -7.97 -2.62 -5.17
CA LEU A 123 -7.17 -3.12 -6.29
C LEU A 123 -6.65 -4.53 -6.02
N PHE A 124 -6.20 -4.80 -4.78
CA PHE A 124 -5.71 -6.11 -4.39
C PHE A 124 -6.83 -7.16 -4.39
N LEU A 125 -8.03 -6.79 -3.95
CA LEU A 125 -9.20 -7.65 -4.01
C LEU A 125 -9.60 -7.96 -5.47
N ALA A 126 -9.60 -6.94 -6.34
CA ALA A 126 -9.88 -7.14 -7.76
C ALA A 126 -8.84 -8.05 -8.43
N ALA A 127 -7.56 -7.84 -8.14
CA ALA A 127 -6.47 -8.70 -8.62
C ALA A 127 -6.59 -10.13 -8.09
N PHE A 128 -6.99 -10.31 -6.83
CA PHE A 128 -7.24 -11.62 -6.24
C PHE A 128 -8.38 -12.37 -6.95
N VAL A 129 -9.51 -11.70 -7.20
CA VAL A 129 -10.64 -12.30 -7.94
C VAL A 129 -10.22 -12.68 -9.36
N PHE A 130 -9.47 -11.82 -10.05
CA PHE A 130 -8.94 -12.11 -11.37
C PHE A 130 -7.99 -13.32 -11.35
N LEU A 131 -7.08 -13.37 -10.39
CA LEU A 131 -6.15 -14.48 -10.22
C LEU A 131 -6.88 -15.79 -9.92
N ALA A 132 -7.84 -15.80 -9.00
CA ALA A 132 -8.67 -16.97 -8.72
C ALA A 132 -9.41 -17.47 -9.97
N TRP A 133 -9.91 -16.55 -10.81
CA TRP A 133 -10.52 -16.89 -12.09
C TRP A 133 -9.51 -17.53 -13.06
N CYS A 134 -8.31 -16.96 -13.22
CA CYS A 134 -7.25 -17.54 -14.04
C CYS A 134 -6.85 -18.95 -13.57
N PHE A 135 -6.64 -19.14 -12.26
CA PHE A 135 -6.30 -20.45 -11.71
C PHE A 135 -7.43 -21.46 -11.89
N SER A 136 -8.70 -21.05 -11.81
CA SER A 136 -9.84 -21.94 -12.07
C SER A 136 -9.80 -22.51 -13.51
N ILE A 137 -9.33 -21.72 -14.48
CA ILE A 137 -9.13 -22.18 -15.86
C ILE A 137 -7.98 -23.19 -15.95
N LEU A 138 -6.86 -22.95 -15.26
CA LEU A 138 -5.70 -23.85 -15.25
C LEU A 138 -6.01 -25.19 -14.58
N VAL A 139 -6.78 -25.17 -13.48
CA VAL A 139 -7.27 -26.38 -12.83
C VAL A 139 -8.19 -27.18 -13.76
N LYS A 140 -9.07 -26.50 -14.52
CA LYS A 140 -9.91 -27.16 -15.53
C LYS A 140 -9.07 -27.86 -16.62
N LYS A 141 -7.90 -27.31 -16.96
CA LYS A 141 -6.93 -27.93 -17.88
C LYS A 141 -6.06 -29.03 -17.25
N ARG A 142 -6.23 -29.32 -15.95
CA ARG A 142 -5.40 -30.26 -15.16
C ARG A 142 -3.92 -29.91 -15.12
N GLU A 143 -3.57 -28.64 -15.32
CA GLU A 143 -2.18 -28.17 -15.21
C GLU A 143 -1.78 -27.90 -13.75
N ILE A 144 -2.77 -27.70 -12.86
CA ILE A 144 -2.57 -27.37 -11.44
C ILE A 144 -3.57 -28.15 -10.58
N ASP A 145 -3.11 -28.64 -9.42
CA ASP A 145 -3.95 -29.31 -8.43
C ASP A 145 -4.87 -28.33 -7.66
N TYR A 146 -6.08 -28.80 -7.33
CA TYR A 146 -7.02 -28.05 -6.49
C TYR A 146 -6.44 -27.65 -5.13
N GLY A 147 -5.55 -28.48 -4.56
CA GLY A 147 -4.89 -28.19 -3.28
C GLY A 147 -4.03 -26.93 -3.34
N THR A 148 -3.28 -26.75 -4.43
CA THR A 148 -2.44 -25.56 -4.65
C THR A 148 -3.30 -24.30 -4.80
N LEU A 149 -4.41 -24.38 -5.55
CA LEU A 149 -5.36 -23.27 -5.67
C LEU A 149 -5.95 -22.88 -4.32
N LEU A 150 -6.41 -23.86 -3.54
CA LEU A 150 -6.98 -23.63 -2.21
C LEU A 150 -5.96 -22.95 -1.29
N LEU A 151 -4.71 -23.44 -1.26
CA LEU A 151 -3.65 -22.88 -0.45
C LEU A 151 -3.37 -21.42 -0.80
N VAL A 152 -3.23 -21.11 -2.10
CA VAL A 152 -3.01 -19.73 -2.57
C VAL A 152 -4.17 -18.82 -2.16
N CYS A 153 -5.42 -19.27 -2.32
CA CYS A 153 -6.59 -18.50 -1.91
C CYS A 153 -6.61 -18.21 -0.40
N VAL A 154 -6.32 -19.21 0.44
CA VAL A 154 -6.29 -19.03 1.90
C VAL A 154 -5.19 -18.05 2.30
N LEU A 155 -3.98 -18.19 1.75
CA LEU A 155 -2.88 -17.28 2.05
C LEU A 155 -3.20 -15.83 1.66
N MET A 156 -3.81 -15.63 0.49
CA MET A 156 -4.21 -14.29 0.04
C MET A 156 -5.29 -13.68 0.94
N LEU A 157 -6.29 -14.46 1.36
CA LEU A 157 -7.32 -14.00 2.29
C LEU A 157 -6.75 -13.61 3.66
N VAL A 158 -5.78 -14.36 4.17
CA VAL A 158 -5.08 -14.01 5.43
C VAL A 158 -4.35 -12.67 5.29
N VAL A 159 -3.64 -12.45 4.18
CA VAL A 159 -2.97 -11.17 3.91
C VAL A 159 -3.97 -10.00 3.82
N ILE A 160 -5.11 -10.22 3.16
CA ILE A 160 -6.19 -9.22 3.09
C ILE A 160 -6.73 -8.92 4.49
N ALA A 161 -7.00 -9.93 5.30
CA ALA A 161 -7.52 -9.74 6.66
C ALA A 161 -6.55 -8.95 7.55
N ILE A 162 -5.25 -9.27 7.48
CA ILE A 162 -4.20 -8.57 8.25
C ILE A 162 -4.09 -7.10 7.82
N THR A 163 -4.06 -6.84 6.50
CA THR A 163 -3.96 -5.47 5.98
C THR A 163 -5.21 -4.65 6.29
N PHE A 164 -6.39 -5.26 6.21
CA PHE A 164 -7.65 -4.63 6.62
C PHE A 164 -7.66 -4.30 8.12
N TYR A 165 -7.13 -5.19 8.96
CA TYR A 165 -6.97 -4.94 10.39
C TYR A 165 -6.05 -3.75 10.67
N PHE A 166 -4.90 -3.65 10.00
CA PHE A 166 -4.01 -2.49 10.14
C PHE A 166 -4.69 -1.20 9.71
N TRP A 167 -5.42 -1.22 8.60
CA TRP A 167 -6.19 -0.07 8.14
C TRP A 167 -7.22 0.39 9.18
N LEU A 168 -8.00 -0.54 9.75
CA LEU A 168 -8.95 -0.23 10.83
C LEU A 168 -8.27 0.34 12.08
N ALA A 169 -7.09 -0.17 12.45
CA ALA A 169 -6.33 0.35 13.59
C ALA A 169 -5.91 1.81 13.38
N ILE A 170 -5.49 2.18 12.17
CA ILE A 170 -5.16 3.57 11.83
C ILE A 170 -6.41 4.46 11.79
N VAL A 171 -7.53 3.96 11.28
CA VAL A 171 -8.82 4.68 11.32
C VAL A 171 -9.25 4.95 12.76
N ALA A 172 -9.11 3.97 13.65
CA ALA A 172 -9.39 4.16 15.08
C ALA A 172 -8.49 5.22 15.72
N ALA A 173 -7.17 5.21 15.42
CA ALA A 173 -6.25 6.24 15.88
C ALA A 173 -6.63 7.64 15.36
N MET A 174 -7.04 7.75 14.09
CA MET A 174 -7.50 9.02 13.49
C MET A 174 -8.74 9.58 14.19
N GLN A 175 -9.70 8.71 14.56
CA GLN A 175 -10.89 9.13 15.29
C GLN A 175 -10.54 9.69 16.68
N GLU A 176 -9.56 9.09 17.36
CA GLU A 176 -9.10 9.58 18.66
C GLU A 176 -8.38 10.93 18.55
N TYR A 177 -7.49 11.09 17.57
CA TYR A 177 -6.82 12.37 17.30
C TYR A 177 -7.83 13.48 17.01
N ARG A 178 -8.83 13.19 16.17
CA ARG A 178 -9.90 14.14 15.86
C ARG A 178 -10.74 14.51 17.09
N ALA A 179 -10.95 13.58 18.02
CA ALA A 179 -11.67 13.85 19.27
C ALA A 179 -10.85 14.79 20.18
N ARG A 180 -9.54 14.58 20.27
CA ARG A 180 -8.62 15.45 21.04
C ARG A 180 -8.50 16.85 20.43
N GLU A 181 -8.35 16.95 19.11
CA GLU A 181 -8.32 18.25 18.38
C GLU A 181 -9.60 19.07 18.66
N LYS A 182 -10.78 18.41 18.67
CA LYS A 182 -12.05 19.08 18.98
C LYS A 182 -12.18 19.54 20.44
N GLN A 183 -11.49 18.91 21.38
CA GLN A 183 -11.50 19.31 22.80
C GLN A 183 -10.62 20.53 23.09
N VAL A 184 -9.54 20.73 22.32
CA VAL A 184 -8.67 21.91 22.45
C VAL A 184 -9.29 23.16 21.79
N SER A 185 -10.11 22.96 20.76
CA SER A 185 -10.74 24.04 19.97
C SER A 185 -11.84 24.92 20.64
N PRO A 186 -12.54 24.60 21.75
CA PRO A 186 -13.64 25.45 22.23
C PRO A 186 -13.26 26.55 23.24
N GLU A 187 -12.14 26.43 23.97
CA GLU A 187 -11.82 27.35 25.07
C GLU A 187 -10.63 28.29 24.82
N GLU A 188 -9.65 27.92 23.97
CA GLU A 188 -8.53 28.83 23.65
C GLU A 188 -8.97 30.05 22.83
N VAL A 189 -10.07 29.97 22.07
CA VAL A 189 -10.62 31.14 21.34
C VAL A 189 -11.41 32.08 22.27
N LYS A 190 -12.04 31.56 23.33
CA LYS A 190 -12.74 32.39 24.33
C LYS A 190 -11.78 33.04 25.33
N HIS A 191 -10.62 32.44 25.57
CA HIS A 191 -9.60 33.01 26.47
C HIS A 191 -8.51 33.84 25.79
N ALA A 192 -8.29 33.70 24.48
CA ALA A 192 -7.39 34.60 23.73
C ALA A 192 -8.05 35.95 23.39
N PHE A 193 -9.39 36.03 23.35
CA PHE A 193 -10.15 37.29 23.18
C PHE A 193 -11.35 37.37 24.12
N PRO A 194 -11.15 37.57 25.44
CA PRO A 194 -12.28 37.65 26.36
C PRO A 194 -12.98 39.02 26.40
N LEU A 195 -12.37 40.14 25.95
CA LEU A 195 -13.01 41.48 26.00
C LEU A 195 -12.37 42.49 25.04
N SER A 196 -12.89 42.67 23.83
CA SER A 196 -12.74 43.97 23.16
C SER A 196 -14.00 44.50 22.49
N ASP A 197 -15.10 43.74 22.52
CA ASP A 197 -16.42 44.25 22.15
C ASP A 197 -17.27 44.32 23.42
N ILE A 198 -17.37 45.53 23.99
CA ILE A 198 -18.60 46.20 24.45
C ILE A 198 -18.17 47.63 24.83
N SER A 199 -18.11 48.46 23.79
CA SER A 199 -18.75 49.78 23.83
C SER A 199 -20.18 49.63 24.36
N LEU A 200 -20.65 50.59 25.18
CA LEU A 200 -21.90 50.62 25.98
C LEU A 200 -21.56 50.34 27.45
N ILE A 201 -21.30 51.34 28.28
CA ILE A 201 -22.31 52.23 28.89
C ILE A 201 -21.56 53.51 29.35
N ASN A 202 -21.66 54.60 28.59
CA ASN A 202 -22.21 55.87 29.08
C ASN A 202 -23.06 55.75 30.36
N ASP A 203 -22.52 56.22 31.49
CA ASP A 203 -22.99 57.42 32.21
C ASP A 203 -22.15 57.64 33.49
#